data_AF-A0A819YET0-F1
#
_entry.id   AF-A0A819YET0-F1
#
_cell.length_a   1.000
_cell.length_b   1.000
_cell.length_c   1.000
_cell.angle_alpha   90.00
_cell.angle_beta   90.00
_cell.angle_gamma   90.00
#
_symmetry.space_group_name_H-M   'P 1'
#
loop_
_entity.id
_entity.type
_entity.pdbx_description
1 polymer ?
#
loop_
_entity_poly.entity_id
_entity_poly.type
_entity_poly.pdbx_seq_one_letter_code
_entity_poly.pdbx_strand_id
1 'polypeptide(L)'
;METSTDNLVNFYFIQIQLDKLRRPLLLIIVMAVTIYIAYITTITVNYSYKPQQKHNGPRGVIVTLLRSTNRSILLTINMIHSVMKFHSINSNSSYPFLIFHDQNFTSHMRQHLLSCVLKHHKTVSILFALIHFPTSILPYNMSNAKHGLGYRFMCRFWTYDVFYHPVVKDGQYDYLMRMDADSYFSDDNRQYQ
;
A
#
# COMPACT_ATOMS: atom_id res chain seq x y z
N MET A 1 -37.68 -42.12 -60.76
CA MET A 1 -36.80 -40.96 -60.99
C MET A 1 -36.03 -40.77 -59.70
N GLU A 2 -34.85 -41.40 -59.66
CA GLU A 2 -34.03 -41.68 -58.50
C GLU A 2 -32.99 -40.56 -58.33
N THR A 3 -33.20 -39.62 -57.40
CA THR A 3 -32.18 -38.61 -57.05
C THR A 3 -32.23 -38.14 -55.58
N SER A 4 -32.96 -38.83 -54.69
CA SER A 4 -33.20 -38.34 -53.32
C SER A 4 -32.34 -38.99 -52.23
N THR A 5 -31.68 -40.12 -52.49
CA THR A 5 -30.98 -40.90 -51.45
C THR A 5 -29.50 -40.54 -51.31
N ASP A 6 -28.84 -40.07 -52.38
CA ASP A 6 -27.40 -39.81 -52.36
C ASP A 6 -27.02 -38.51 -51.62
N ASN A 7 -27.95 -37.55 -51.52
CA ASN A 7 -27.70 -36.29 -50.80
C ASN A 7 -27.80 -36.44 -49.27
N LEU A 8 -28.57 -37.41 -48.77
CA LEU A 8 -28.70 -37.68 -47.33
C LEU A 8 -27.46 -38.38 -46.77
N VAL A 9 -26.85 -39.29 -47.53
CA VAL A 9 -25.64 -40.00 -47.11
C VAL A 9 -24.44 -39.05 -47.04
N ASN A 10 -24.30 -38.12 -47.98
CA ASN A 10 -23.25 -37.10 -47.95
C ASN A 10 -23.40 -36.13 -46.77
N PHE A 11 -24.62 -35.77 -46.38
CA PHE A 11 -24.85 -34.87 -45.24
C PHE A 11 -24.46 -35.52 -43.90
N TYR A 12 -24.84 -36.79 -43.69
CA TYR A 12 -24.46 -37.54 -42.49
C TYR A 12 -22.94 -37.83 -42.44
N PHE A 13 -22.29 -38.07 -43.58
CA PHE A 13 -20.85 -38.30 -43.62
C PHE A 13 -20.05 -37.03 -43.26
N ILE A 14 -20.49 -35.86 -43.74
CA ILE A 14 -19.89 -34.56 -43.38
C ILE A 14 -20.11 -34.24 -41.89
N GLN A 15 -21.28 -34.57 -41.34
CA GLN A 15 -21.62 -34.31 -39.94
C GLN A 15 -20.84 -35.21 -38.96
N ILE A 16 -20.63 -36.49 -39.32
CA ILE A 16 -19.82 -37.44 -38.55
C ILE A 16 -18.32 -37.06 -38.61
N GLN A 17 -17.82 -36.53 -39.73
CA GLN A 17 -16.44 -36.03 -39.83
C GLN A 17 -16.24 -34.72 -39.04
N LEU A 18 -17.24 -33.84 -39.01
CA LEU A 18 -17.20 -32.59 -38.22
C LEU A 18 -17.18 -32.85 -36.70
N ASP A 19 -17.91 -33.84 -36.20
CA ASP A 19 -17.89 -34.17 -34.76
C ASP A 19 -16.61 -34.89 -34.34
N LYS A 20 -15.89 -35.54 -35.27
CA LYS A 20 -14.54 -36.10 -35.03
C LYS A 20 -13.43 -35.04 -35.14
N LEU A 21 -13.58 -34.01 -35.99
CA LEU A 21 -12.63 -32.89 -36.09
C LEU A 21 -12.83 -31.80 -35.03
N ARG A 22 -14.01 -31.71 -34.39
CA ARG A 22 -14.34 -30.66 -33.42
C ARG A 22 -13.64 -30.76 -32.07
N ARG A 23 -13.06 -31.91 -31.71
CA ARG A 23 -12.33 -32.08 -30.45
C ARG A 23 -10.83 -31.78 -30.54
N PRO A 24 -10.07 -32.28 -31.54
CA PRO A 24 -8.64 -31.99 -31.60
C PRO A 24 -8.35 -30.53 -31.94
N LEU A 25 -9.08 -29.90 -32.86
CA LEU A 25 -8.85 -28.49 -33.22
C LEU A 25 -9.19 -27.54 -32.06
N LEU A 26 -10.29 -27.79 -31.35
CA LEU A 26 -10.64 -27.01 -30.16
C LEU A 26 -9.58 -27.17 -29.05
N LEU A 27 -9.09 -28.39 -28.82
CA LEU A 27 -8.00 -28.64 -27.87
C LEU A 27 -6.72 -27.90 -28.28
N ILE A 28 -6.36 -27.91 -29.56
CA ILE A 28 -5.20 -27.17 -30.09
C ILE A 28 -5.37 -25.67 -29.86
N ILE A 29 -6.55 -25.11 -30.14
CA ILE A 29 -6.83 -23.68 -29.91
C ILE A 29 -6.73 -23.33 -28.43
N VAL A 30 -7.33 -24.14 -27.55
CA VAL A 30 -7.27 -23.92 -26.10
C VAL A 30 -5.82 -23.97 -25.60
N MET A 31 -5.02 -24.94 -26.06
CA MET A 31 -3.60 -25.03 -25.71
C MET A 31 -2.79 -23.84 -26.22
N ALA A 32 -3.05 -23.36 -27.45
CA ALA A 32 -2.37 -22.20 -27.99
C ALA A 32 -2.70 -20.93 -27.18
N VAL A 33 -3.97 -20.75 -26.80
CA VAL A 33 -4.41 -19.62 -25.97
C VAL A 33 -3.79 -19.68 -24.57
N THR A 34 -3.72 -20.86 -23.93
CA THR A 34 -3.12 -20.98 -22.60
C THR A 34 -1.61 -20.73 -22.63
N ILE A 35 -0.90 -21.24 -23.64
CA ILE A 35 0.52 -20.96 -23.85
C ILE A 35 0.75 -19.46 -24.08
N TYR A 36 -0.09 -18.82 -24.89
CA TYR A 36 0.01 -17.38 -25.14
C TYR A 36 -0.23 -16.57 -23.86
N ILE A 37 -1.26 -16.91 -23.07
CA ILE A 37 -1.51 -16.25 -21.78
C ILE A 37 -0.32 -16.46 -20.84
N ALA A 38 0.20 -17.67 -20.72
CA ALA A 38 1.37 -17.96 -19.89
C ALA A 38 2.58 -17.13 -20.34
N TYR A 39 2.86 -17.07 -21.64
CA TYR A 39 3.93 -16.26 -22.21
C TYR A 39 3.79 -14.76 -21.89
N ILE A 40 2.59 -14.19 -22.09
CA ILE A 40 2.32 -12.79 -21.75
C ILE A 40 2.48 -12.53 -20.24
N THR A 41 2.03 -13.45 -19.38
CA THR A 41 2.23 -13.32 -17.94
C THR A 41 3.71 -13.38 -17.55
N THR A 42 4.51 -14.29 -18.14
CA THR A 42 5.95 -14.39 -17.90
C THR A 42 6.69 -13.14 -18.36
N ILE A 43 6.35 -12.60 -19.54
CA ILE A 43 6.89 -11.33 -20.02
C ILE A 43 6.55 -10.21 -19.04
N THR A 44 5.28 -10.10 -18.63
CA THR A 44 4.84 -9.03 -17.73
C THR A 44 5.56 -9.10 -16.38
N VAL A 45 5.74 -10.29 -15.82
CA VAL A 45 6.49 -10.50 -14.57
C VAL A 45 7.97 -10.14 -14.75
N ASN A 46 8.61 -10.57 -15.85
CA ASN A 46 10.01 -10.28 -16.10
C ASN A 46 10.28 -8.80 -16.40
N TYR A 47 9.38 -8.12 -17.12
CA TYR A 47 9.46 -6.67 -17.33
C TYR A 47 9.21 -5.88 -16.05
N SER A 48 8.39 -6.41 -15.15
CA SER A 48 8.17 -5.80 -13.83
C SER A 48 9.35 -6.02 -12.89
N TYR A 49 10.21 -7.01 -13.15
CA TYR A 49 11.44 -7.23 -12.40
C TYR A 49 12.56 -6.33 -12.93
N LYS A 50 12.47 -5.04 -12.62
CA LYS A 50 13.67 -4.19 -12.63
C LYS A 50 14.49 -4.58 -11.40
N PRO A 51 15.75 -5.04 -11.53
CA PRO A 51 16.60 -5.26 -10.36
C PRO A 51 16.62 -3.95 -9.59
N GLN A 52 16.08 -3.97 -8.35
CA GLN A 52 16.03 -2.80 -7.50
C GLN A 52 17.46 -2.24 -7.43
N GLN A 53 17.64 -1.01 -7.94
CA GLN A 53 18.93 -0.35 -7.81
C GLN A 53 19.28 -0.35 -6.33
N LYS A 54 20.51 -0.73 -6.01
CA LYS A 54 20.98 -0.85 -4.63
C LYS A 54 20.83 0.51 -3.95
N HIS A 55 19.75 0.68 -3.20
CA HIS A 55 19.42 1.94 -2.56
C HIS A 55 20.37 2.14 -1.38
N ASN A 56 21.14 3.23 -1.40
CA ASN A 56 22.10 3.56 -0.33
C ASN A 56 21.44 4.23 0.89
N GLY A 57 20.10 4.24 0.96
CA GLY A 57 19.32 4.87 2.01
C GLY A 57 18.61 3.88 2.94
N PRO A 58 17.97 4.38 4.02
CA PRO A 58 17.17 3.55 4.90
C PRO A 58 15.99 2.96 4.13
N ARG A 59 15.85 1.63 4.19
CA ARG A 59 14.72 0.89 3.58
C ARG A 59 13.45 0.90 4.46
N GLY A 60 13.54 1.49 5.65
CA GLY A 60 12.44 1.57 6.62
C GLY A 60 12.09 3.01 6.94
N VAL A 61 10.84 3.24 7.37
CA VAL A 61 10.34 4.55 7.81
C VAL A 61 9.39 4.39 8.99
N ILE A 62 9.47 5.31 9.95
CA ILE A 62 8.53 5.39 11.06
C ILE A 62 7.39 6.30 10.65
N VAL A 63 6.16 5.77 10.61
CA VAL A 63 5.00 6.50 10.09
C VAL A 63 4.03 6.84 11.20
N THR A 64 3.45 8.03 11.15
CA THR A 64 2.38 8.44 12.06
C THR A 64 1.35 9.30 11.33
N LEU A 65 0.09 9.24 11.80
CA LEU A 65 -1.00 10.06 11.30
C LEU A 65 -1.35 11.13 12.35
N LEU A 66 -0.99 12.37 12.05
CA LEU A 66 -1.16 13.52 12.92
C LEU A 66 -2.47 14.25 12.63
N ARG A 67 -3.24 14.54 13.69
CA ARG A 67 -4.34 15.51 13.64
C ARG A 67 -3.81 16.91 13.87
N SER A 68 -4.38 17.90 13.19
CA SER A 68 -4.00 19.31 13.29
C SER A 68 -4.52 19.98 14.57
N THR A 69 -4.11 19.48 15.72
CA THR A 69 -4.41 20.05 17.04
C THR A 69 -3.15 20.16 17.89
N ASN A 70 -3.07 21.18 18.76
CA ASN A 70 -1.91 21.38 19.64
C ASN A 70 -1.63 20.15 20.52
N ARG A 71 -2.69 19.49 21.02
CA ARG A 71 -2.56 18.25 21.79
C ARG A 71 -1.90 17.13 20.98
N SER A 72 -2.33 16.91 19.73
CA SER A 72 -1.78 15.84 18.90
C SER A 72 -0.33 16.12 18.51
N ILE A 73 0.03 17.38 18.29
CA ILE A 73 1.42 17.80 18.06
C ILE A 73 2.28 17.49 19.28
N LEU A 74 1.85 17.87 20.48
CA LEU A 74 2.58 17.59 21.71
C LEU A 74 2.78 16.09 21.93
N LEU A 75 1.73 15.29 21.71
CA LEU A 75 1.80 13.83 21.79
C LEU A 75 2.82 13.28 20.78
N THR A 76 2.77 13.75 19.53
CA THR A 76 3.72 13.34 18.48
C THR A 76 5.16 13.72 18.83
N ILE A 77 5.40 14.89 19.41
CA ILE A 77 6.71 15.31 19.92
C ILE A 77 7.20 14.32 20.98
N ASN A 78 6.35 13.96 21.94
CA ASN A 78 6.69 13.00 23.00
C ASN A 78 6.98 11.60 22.43
N MET A 79 6.18 11.14 21.48
CA MET A 79 6.40 9.86 20.77
C MET A 79 7.77 9.85 20.08
N ILE A 80 8.12 10.91 19.33
CA ILE A 80 9.42 11.01 18.65
C ILE A 80 10.55 11.01 19.67
N HIS A 81 10.49 11.83 20.72
CA HIS A 81 11.52 11.83 21.77
C HIS A 81 11.68 10.46 22.43
N SER A 82 10.59 9.76 22.68
CA SER A 82 10.62 8.42 23.26
C SER A 82 11.29 7.39 22.33
N VAL A 83 10.95 7.39 21.04
CA VAL A 83 11.61 6.54 20.02
C VAL A 83 13.10 6.84 19.95
N MET A 84 13.47 8.12 19.89
CA MET A 84 14.86 8.56 19.81
C MET A 84 15.67 8.17 21.05
N LYS A 85 15.04 8.23 22.24
CA LYS A 85 15.66 7.80 23.50
C LYS A 85 15.88 6.29 23.52
N PHE A 86 14.83 5.51 23.20
CA PHE A 86 14.86 4.06 23.28
C PHE A 86 15.87 3.44 22.32
N HIS A 87 15.93 3.93 21.08
CA HIS A 87 16.77 3.30 20.07
C HIS A 87 18.26 3.63 20.15
N SER A 88 18.72 4.49 21.10
CA SER A 88 20.12 4.93 21.26
C SER A 88 20.85 5.00 19.92
N ILE A 89 20.24 5.71 18.96
CA ILE A 89 20.59 5.61 17.54
C ILE A 89 22.06 6.01 17.40
N ASN A 90 22.92 5.02 17.14
CA ASN A 90 24.26 5.28 16.62
C ASN A 90 24.07 6.19 15.40
N SER A 91 24.72 7.36 15.43
CA SER A 91 24.46 8.53 14.57
C SER A 91 24.42 8.30 13.06
N ASN A 92 24.79 7.11 12.60
CA ASN A 92 25.00 6.79 11.20
C ASN A 92 23.80 6.11 10.52
N SER A 93 22.75 5.72 11.25
CA SER A 93 21.59 5.05 10.64
C SER A 93 20.27 5.27 11.38
N SER A 94 19.77 6.51 11.42
CA SER A 94 18.40 6.76 11.87
C SER A 94 17.40 6.47 10.76
N TYR A 95 16.32 5.75 11.08
CA TYR A 95 15.14 5.75 10.23
C TYR A 95 14.50 7.16 10.23
N PRO A 96 13.99 7.63 9.09
CA PRO A 96 13.24 8.87 9.02
C PRO A 96 11.86 8.69 9.67
N PHE A 97 11.30 9.80 10.16
CA PHE A 97 9.89 9.90 10.52
C PHE A 97 9.11 10.48 9.34
N LEU A 98 7.99 9.87 9.00
CA LEU A 98 7.05 10.35 8.01
C LEU A 98 5.72 10.65 8.70
N ILE A 99 5.44 11.95 8.83
CA ILE A 99 4.25 12.47 9.50
C ILE A 99 3.22 12.81 8.43
N PHE A 100 2.18 11.99 8.38
CA PHE A 100 1.02 12.28 7.56
C PHE A 100 0.08 13.25 8.27
N HIS A 101 -0.48 14.21 7.54
CA HIS A 101 -1.35 15.25 8.11
C HIS A 101 -2.48 15.65 7.16
N ASP A 102 -3.51 16.30 7.71
CA ASP A 102 -4.60 16.90 6.93
C ASP A 102 -4.27 18.33 6.45
N GLN A 103 -5.20 18.96 5.72
CA GLN A 103 -5.04 20.31 5.18
C GLN A 103 -4.95 21.41 6.25
N ASN A 104 -5.41 21.15 7.47
CA ASN A 104 -5.40 22.14 8.56
C ASN A 104 -4.03 22.25 9.23
N PHE A 105 -3.07 21.40 8.84
CA PHE A 105 -1.73 21.42 9.42
C PHE A 105 -0.90 22.56 8.84
N THR A 106 -0.81 23.64 9.62
CA THR A 106 -0.17 24.89 9.18
C THR A 106 1.36 24.84 9.21
N SER A 107 2.00 25.77 8.52
CA SER A 107 3.45 25.99 8.59
C SER A 107 3.94 26.30 10.01
N HIS A 108 3.17 27.06 10.79
CA HIS A 108 3.48 27.35 12.18
C HIS A 108 3.51 26.08 13.04
N MET A 109 2.51 25.20 12.89
CA MET A 109 2.47 23.90 13.57
C MET A 109 3.68 23.02 13.21
N ARG A 110 4.03 22.99 11.93
CA ARG A 110 5.22 22.28 11.43
C ARG A 110 6.50 22.82 12.07
N GLN A 111 6.68 24.13 12.06
CA GLN A 111 7.85 24.80 12.66
C GLN A 111 7.92 24.57 14.17
N HIS A 112 6.78 24.60 14.87
CA HIS A 112 6.72 24.30 16.29
C HIS A 112 7.18 22.87 16.58
N LEU A 113 6.64 21.87 15.88
CA LEU A 113 7.07 20.47 16.02
C LEU A 113 8.57 20.31 15.75
N LEU A 114 9.06 20.84 14.63
CA LEU A 114 10.47 20.77 14.25
C LEU A 114 11.38 21.45 15.28
N SER A 115 11.03 22.63 15.77
CA SER A 115 11.85 23.36 16.75
C SER A 115 11.96 22.62 18.08
N CYS A 116 10.91 21.95 18.54
CA CYS A 116 10.95 21.10 19.73
C CYS A 116 11.84 19.86 19.52
N VAL A 117 11.65 19.14 18.41
CA VAL A 117 12.37 17.88 18.15
C VAL A 117 13.85 18.13 17.84
N LEU A 118 14.16 19.04 16.92
CA LEU A 118 15.52 19.29 16.43
C LEU A 118 16.41 19.99 17.47
N LYS A 119 15.82 20.64 18.47
CA LYS A 119 16.56 21.16 19.63
C LYS A 119 17.33 20.05 20.36
N HIS A 120 16.76 18.84 20.41
CA HIS A 120 17.36 17.70 21.11
C HIS A 120 17.96 16.64 20.16
N HIS A 121 17.46 16.54 18.93
CA HIS A 121 17.85 15.50 17.98
C HIS A 121 18.19 16.10 16.61
N LYS A 122 19.37 16.69 16.46
CA LYS A 122 19.77 17.40 15.23
C LYS A 122 19.86 16.52 13.97
N THR A 123 20.04 15.21 14.14
CA THR A 123 20.24 14.25 13.05
C THR A 123 18.96 13.57 12.59
N VAL A 124 17.82 13.80 13.27
CA VAL A 124 16.57 13.15 12.89
C VAL A 124 16.01 13.75 11.61
N SER A 125 15.65 12.89 10.67
CA SER A 125 14.97 13.29 9.43
C SER A 125 13.46 13.18 9.63
N ILE A 126 12.74 14.27 9.40
CA ILE A 126 11.27 14.32 9.50
C ILE A 126 10.70 14.81 8.16
N LEU A 127 9.86 13.97 7.57
CA LEU A 127 9.13 14.25 6.33
C LEU A 127 7.67 14.50 6.67
N PHE A 128 7.03 15.42 5.96
CA PHE A 128 5.61 15.74 6.10
C PHE A 128 4.88 15.42 4.81
N ALA A 129 3.77 14.70 4.92
CA ALA A 129 2.95 14.31 3.78
C ALA A 129 1.49 14.71 3.99
N LEU A 130 0.96 15.49 3.05
CA LEU A 130 -0.45 15.87 3.04
C LEU A 130 -1.32 14.71 2.55
N ILE A 131 -2.34 14.34 3.31
CA ILE A 131 -3.37 13.40 2.90
C ILE A 131 -4.64 14.15 2.50
N HIS A 132 -5.23 13.72 1.39
CA HIS A 132 -6.58 14.10 0.99
C HIS A 132 -7.55 12.96 1.27
N PHE A 133 -8.38 13.11 2.31
CA PHE A 133 -9.48 12.18 2.54
C PHE A 133 -10.63 12.52 1.59
N PRO A 134 -11.10 11.57 0.75
CA PRO A 134 -12.21 11.83 -0.15
C PRO A 134 -13.50 12.05 0.65
N THR A 135 -13.98 13.30 0.69
CA THR A 135 -15.23 13.69 1.35
C THR A 135 -16.47 13.41 0.51
N SER A 136 -16.28 13.14 -0.79
CA SER A 136 -17.36 12.91 -1.77
C SER A 136 -18.06 11.56 -1.60
N ILE A 137 -17.50 10.63 -0.84
CA ILE A 137 -18.15 9.35 -0.53
C ILE A 137 -19.14 9.62 0.60
N LEU A 138 -20.37 9.96 0.22
CA LEU A 138 -21.49 10.06 1.15
C LEU A 138 -21.57 8.74 1.93
N PRO A 139 -21.58 8.78 3.28
CA PRO A 139 -21.77 7.58 4.06
C PRO A 139 -23.13 6.98 3.68
N TYR A 140 -23.10 5.80 3.05
CA TYR A 140 -24.28 5.02 2.66
C TYR A 140 -25.29 5.01 3.81
N ASN A 141 -26.38 5.77 3.71
CA ASN A 141 -27.44 5.99 4.70
C ASN A 141 -27.26 5.22 6.04
N MET A 142 -26.29 5.64 6.86
CA MET A 142 -25.90 4.89 8.07
C MET A 142 -26.54 5.51 9.30
N SER A 143 -27.85 5.28 9.49
CA SER A 143 -28.48 5.50 10.81
C SER A 143 -27.84 4.65 11.92
N ASN A 144 -27.01 3.64 11.57
CA ASN A 144 -26.40 2.69 12.50
C ASN A 144 -24.85 2.69 12.51
N ALA A 145 -24.18 3.73 11.99
CA ALA A 145 -22.71 3.76 12.06
C ALA A 145 -22.23 3.91 13.51
N LYS A 146 -21.66 2.84 14.09
CA LYS A 146 -21.07 2.87 15.44
C LYS A 146 -19.84 3.80 15.55
N HIS A 147 -19.22 4.19 14.44
CA HIS A 147 -17.99 4.98 14.42
C HIS A 147 -18.12 6.22 13.54
N GLY A 148 -17.54 7.33 14.01
CA GLY A 148 -17.50 8.58 13.27
C GLY A 148 -16.68 8.48 11.97
N LEU A 149 -16.99 9.36 11.02
CA LEU A 149 -16.35 9.41 9.69
C LEU A 149 -14.81 9.47 9.77
N GLY A 150 -14.27 10.30 10.67
CA GLY A 150 -12.81 10.43 10.83
C GLY A 150 -12.12 9.13 11.22
N TYR A 151 -12.76 8.31 12.07
CA TYR A 151 -12.22 7.00 12.43
C TYR A 151 -12.21 6.06 11.22
N ARG A 152 -13.30 6.05 10.44
CA ARG A 152 -13.40 5.22 9.23
C ARG A 152 -12.38 5.60 8.16
N PHE A 153 -12.12 6.89 7.99
CA PHE A 153 -11.07 7.38 7.09
C PHE A 153 -9.67 7.00 7.58
N MET A 154 -9.42 7.10 8.88
CA MET A 154 -8.17 6.61 9.47
C MET A 154 -7.99 5.10 9.24
N CYS A 155 -9.03 4.28 9.43
CA CYS A 155 -8.97 2.85 9.12
C CYS A 155 -8.65 2.60 7.64
N ARG A 156 -9.36 3.25 6.72
CA ARG A 156 -9.10 3.12 5.28
C ARG A 156 -7.66 3.47 4.92
N PHE A 157 -7.16 4.57 5.49
CA PHE A 157 -5.80 5.04 5.24
C PHE A 157 -4.77 3.98 5.64
N TRP A 158 -4.87 3.43 6.85
CA TRP A 158 -3.92 2.42 7.32
C TRP A 158 -4.07 1.07 6.63
N THR A 159 -5.28 0.70 6.20
CA THR A 159 -5.51 -0.56 5.49
C THR A 159 -4.94 -0.53 4.07
N TYR A 160 -4.97 0.62 3.40
CA TYR A 160 -4.62 0.69 1.98
C TYR A 160 -3.80 1.92 1.63
N ASP A 161 -4.34 3.13 1.83
CA ASP A 161 -3.80 4.34 1.20
C ASP A 161 -2.34 4.64 1.58
N VAL A 162 -1.90 4.29 2.81
CA VAL A 162 -0.52 4.51 3.29
C VAL A 162 0.54 3.87 2.38
N PHE A 163 0.31 2.65 1.90
CA PHE A 163 1.28 1.91 1.08
C PHE A 163 1.36 2.44 -0.36
N TYR A 164 0.32 3.14 -0.79
CA TYR A 164 0.23 3.70 -2.14
C TYR A 164 0.55 5.19 -2.20
N HIS A 165 0.80 5.81 -1.05
CA HIS A 165 1.12 7.23 -1.00
C HIS A 165 2.43 7.52 -1.75
N PRO A 166 2.50 8.56 -2.61
CA PRO A 166 3.68 8.86 -3.41
C PRO A 166 4.96 8.95 -2.58
N VAL A 167 4.94 9.66 -1.46
CA VAL A 167 6.10 9.76 -0.54
C VAL A 167 6.65 8.40 -0.06
N VAL A 168 5.81 7.36 0.04
CA VAL A 168 6.23 6.02 0.47
C VAL A 168 6.83 5.25 -0.71
N LYS A 169 6.15 5.30 -1.86
CA LYS A 169 6.60 4.65 -3.10
C LYS A 169 7.88 5.27 -3.65
N ASP A 170 7.90 6.59 -3.76
CA ASP A 170 9.02 7.37 -4.30
C ASP A 170 10.22 7.33 -3.35
N GLY A 171 9.95 7.28 -2.04
CA GLY A 171 10.97 7.04 -1.01
C GLY A 171 11.56 5.63 -1.02
N GLN A 172 10.96 4.70 -1.80
CA GLN A 172 11.36 3.30 -1.92
C GLN A 172 11.49 2.60 -0.55
N TYR A 173 10.57 2.89 0.38
CA TYR A 173 10.53 2.23 1.68
C TYR A 173 9.89 0.85 1.54
N ASP A 174 10.59 -0.19 1.99
CA ASP A 174 10.07 -1.55 2.05
C ASP A 174 9.40 -1.86 3.40
N TYR A 175 9.80 -1.15 4.46
CA TYR A 175 9.33 -1.38 5.82
C TYR A 175 8.70 -0.11 6.40
N LEU A 176 7.51 -0.27 7.00
CA LEU A 176 6.83 0.79 7.72
C LEU A 176 6.66 0.38 9.17
N MET A 177 7.11 1.22 10.10
CA MET A 177 6.82 1.09 11.52
C MET A 177 5.77 2.12 11.90
N ARG A 178 4.53 1.70 12.11
CA ARG A 178 3.46 2.60 12.54
C ARG A 178 3.61 2.94 14.02
N MET A 179 3.56 4.22 14.32
CA MET A 179 3.48 4.77 15.68
C MET A 179 2.26 5.68 15.78
N ASP A 180 1.36 5.40 16.71
CA ASP A 180 0.28 6.35 17.03
C ASP A 180 0.84 7.50 17.86
N ALA A 181 0.24 8.69 17.77
CA ALA A 181 0.81 9.91 18.37
C ALA A 181 0.93 9.82 19.91
N ASP A 182 0.08 9.03 20.57
CA ASP A 182 0.08 8.79 22.02
C ASP A 182 0.89 7.56 22.44
N SER A 183 1.56 6.89 21.49
CA SER A 183 2.46 5.78 21.79
C SER A 183 3.81 6.27 22.28
N TYR A 184 4.39 5.57 23.25
CA TYR A 184 5.75 5.83 23.72
C TYR A 184 6.37 4.54 24.25
N PHE A 185 7.68 4.41 24.12
CA PHE A 185 8.50 3.44 24.81
C PHE A 185 8.81 3.91 26.24
N SER A 186 8.70 2.99 27.19
CA SER A 186 9.11 3.20 28.58
C SER A 186 10.35 2.38 28.89
N ASP A 187 11.34 2.99 29.56
CA ASP A 187 12.51 2.31 30.13
C ASP A 187 12.11 1.60 31.42
N ASP A 188 11.22 0.60 31.34
CA ASP A 188 10.80 -0.11 32.54
C ASP A 188 11.79 -1.24 32.88
N ASN A 189 12.96 -0.85 33.41
CA ASN A 189 13.92 -1.77 34.02
C ASN A 189 13.42 -2.39 35.34
N ARG A 190 12.13 -2.21 35.71
CA ARG A 190 11.58 -2.62 37.01
C ARG A 190 10.84 -3.95 37.02
N GLN A 191 10.83 -4.71 35.92
CA GLN A 191 10.14 -6.01 35.88
C GLN A 191 11.03 -7.24 36.13
N TYR A 192 12.30 -7.05 36.50
CA TYR A 192 13.21 -8.15 36.86
C TYR A 192 14.00 -7.87 38.15
N GLN A 193 13.35 -7.31 39.16
CA GLN A 193 13.84 -7.30 40.54
C GLN A 193 12.88 -8.08 41.44
#